data_AF-A0L7E9-F1
#
_entry.id   AF-A0L7E9-F1
#
_cell.length_a   1.000
_cell.length_b   1.000
_cell.length_c   1.000
_cell.angle_alpha   90.00
_cell.angle_beta   90.00
_cell.angle_gamma   90.00
#
_symmetry.space_group_name_H-M   'P 1'
#
loop_
_entity.id
_entity.type
_entity.pdbx_description
1 polymer ?
#
loop_
_entity_poly.entity_id
_entity_poly.type
_entity_poly.pdbx_seq_one_letter_code
_entity_poly.pdbx_strand_id
1 'polypeptide(L)'
;MLYTLFKQKVRAKCPEEKRMALEAKERVRQLLAKAEHVTLRETGRDKYFRIVARVVADGVDVGEMLIREGLAAPYDGGRKTGEWCRTE
;
A
#
# COMPACT_ATOMS: atom_id res chain seq x y z
N MET A 1 13.74 -4.89 4.06
CA MET A 1 12.85 -3.71 4.18
C MET A 1 11.77 -3.83 3.12
N LEU A 2 10.64 -4.46 3.45
CA LEU A 2 9.49 -4.52 2.55
C LEU A 2 8.74 -3.20 2.65
N TYR A 3 9.03 -2.28 1.74
CA TYR A 3 8.18 -1.12 1.56
C TYR A 3 6.94 -1.60 0.79
N THR A 4 5.75 -1.46 1.35
CA THR A 4 4.52 -1.74 0.61
C THR A 4 4.25 -0.54 -0.30
N LEU A 5 4.49 -0.69 -1.60
CA LEU A 5 4.43 0.45 -2.51
C LEU A 5 3.02 0.61 -3.08
N PHE A 6 2.24 1.43 -2.39
CA PHE A 6 0.90 1.80 -2.81
C PHE A 6 0.97 2.92 -3.88
N LYS A 7 1.25 2.55 -5.13
CA LYS A 7 1.27 3.49 -6.28
C LYS A 7 0.06 3.35 -7.19
N GLN A 8 -1.02 2.77 -6.69
CA GLN A 8 -2.29 2.80 -7.42
C GLN A 8 -2.86 4.21 -7.29
N LYS A 9 -2.80 4.98 -8.38
CA LYS A 9 -3.30 6.36 -8.38
C LYS A 9 -4.81 6.34 -8.62
N VAL A 10 -5.57 7.02 -7.77
CA VAL A 10 -7.00 7.31 -8.04
C VAL A 10 -7.18 8.09 -9.36
N ARG A 11 -6.10 8.75 -9.84
CA ARG A 11 -6.00 9.42 -11.16
C ARG A 11 -5.24 8.61 -12.21
N ALA A 12 -5.17 7.28 -12.09
CA ALA A 12 -4.60 6.42 -13.12
C ALA A 12 -5.36 6.58 -14.45
N LYS A 13 -4.65 6.50 -15.58
CA LYS A 13 -5.26 6.53 -16.92
C LYS A 13 -6.04 5.24 -17.21
N CYS A 14 -5.70 4.15 -16.52
CA CYS A 14 -6.29 2.84 -16.72
C CYS A 14 -7.46 2.59 -15.74
N PRO A 15 -8.63 2.15 -16.22
CA PRO A 15 -9.79 1.85 -15.36
C PRO A 15 -9.48 0.76 -14.32
N GLU A 16 -8.72 -0.27 -14.70
CA GLU A 16 -8.40 -1.39 -13.81
C GLU A 16 -7.47 -0.97 -12.67
N GLU A 17 -6.45 -0.16 -12.95
CA GLU A 17 -5.58 0.42 -11.92
C GLU A 17 -6.38 1.34 -10.98
N LYS A 18 -7.37 2.07 -11.49
CA LYS A 18 -8.25 2.89 -10.64
C LYS A 18 -9.14 2.04 -9.74
N ARG A 19 -9.70 0.94 -10.26
CA ARG A 19 -10.55 0.01 -9.50
C ARG A 19 -9.75 -0.63 -8.37
N MET A 20 -8.59 -1.19 -8.70
CA MET A 20 -7.68 -1.78 -7.72
C MET A 20 -7.18 -0.74 -6.70
N ALA A 21 -6.95 0.53 -7.10
CA ALA A 21 -6.60 1.61 -6.16
C ALA A 21 -7.70 1.87 -5.13
N LEU A 22 -8.96 1.88 -5.59
CA LEU A 22 -10.13 2.13 -4.75
C LEU A 22 -10.38 0.96 -3.80
N GLU A 23 -10.26 -0.27 -4.32
CA GLU A 23 -10.40 -1.50 -3.55
C GLU A 23 -9.35 -1.57 -2.43
N ALA A 24 -8.10 -1.30 -2.78
CA ALA A 24 -7.00 -1.28 -1.82
C ALA A 24 -7.17 -0.15 -0.78
N LYS A 25 -7.69 1.02 -1.17
CA LYS A 25 -7.99 2.12 -0.24
C LYS A 25 -9.10 1.75 0.74
N GLU A 26 -10.19 1.17 0.24
CA GLU A 26 -11.30 0.76 1.10
C GLU A 26 -10.88 -0.37 2.03
N ARG A 27 -10.03 -1.29 1.56
CA ARG A 27 -9.49 -2.36 2.39
C ARG A 27 -8.66 -1.81 3.55
N VAL A 28 -7.76 -0.87 3.30
CA VAL A 28 -7.02 -0.18 4.37
C VAL A 28 -7.97 0.51 5.33
N ARG A 29 -9.00 1.20 4.82
CA ARG A 29 -9.99 1.87 5.67
C ARG A 29 -10.72 0.88 6.57
N GLN A 30 -11.11 -0.28 6.06
CA GLN A 30 -11.77 -1.32 6.84
C GLN A 30 -10.85 -1.93 7.90
N LEU A 31 -9.59 -2.20 7.56
CA LEU A 31 -8.60 -2.72 8.51
C LEU A 31 -8.37 -1.74 9.65
N LEU A 32 -8.17 -0.45 9.33
CA LEU A 32 -7.95 0.58 10.34
C LEU A 32 -9.23 0.92 11.14
N ALA A 33 -10.41 0.86 10.54
CA ALA A 33 -11.67 1.14 11.24
C ALA A 33 -12.07 0.03 12.22
N LYS A 34 -11.61 -1.20 11.98
CA LYS A 34 -11.82 -2.34 12.89
C LYS A 34 -10.70 -2.47 13.93
N ALA A 35 -9.59 -1.78 13.72
CA ALA A 35 -8.43 -1.91 14.60
C ALA A 35 -8.62 -1.13 15.90
N GLU A 36 -8.33 -1.74 17.04
CA GLU A 36 -8.31 -1.05 18.32
C GLU A 36 -6.97 -0.34 18.54
N HIS A 37 -5.87 -0.97 18.14
CA HIS A 37 -4.52 -0.45 18.31
C HIS A 37 -3.77 -0.39 16.98
N VAL A 38 -3.40 0.81 16.57
CA VAL A 38 -2.55 1.05 15.39
C VAL A 38 -1.17 1.49 15.84
N THR A 39 -0.17 0.67 15.55
CA THR A 39 1.25 0.94 15.85
C THR A 39 2.01 1.22 14.57
N LEU A 40 2.81 2.29 14.57
CA LEU A 40 3.75 2.60 13.50
C LEU A 40 5.14 2.10 13.90
N ARG A 41 5.72 1.21 13.10
CA ARG A 41 7.08 0.68 13.27
C ARG A 41 7.99 1.13 12.13
N GLU A 42 9.30 1.08 12.36
CA GLU A 42 10.32 1.40 11.34
C GLU A 42 10.06 2.76 10.66
N THR A 43 9.80 3.79 11.47
CA THR A 43 9.49 5.13 10.99
C THR A 43 10.76 5.78 10.42
N GLY A 44 10.65 6.25 9.18
CA GLY A 44 11.66 7.04 8.48
C GLY A 44 11.04 8.29 7.89
N ARG A 45 11.88 9.24 7.50
CA ARG A 45 11.46 10.43 6.75
C ARG A 45 11.98 10.33 5.33
N ASP A 46 11.12 10.61 4.36
CA ASP A 46 11.55 10.75 2.96
C ASP A 46 12.11 12.17 2.69
N LYS A 47 12.64 12.37 1.47
CA LYS A 47 13.16 13.66 1.01
C LYS A 47 12.12 14.79 0.92
N TYR A 48 10.84 14.45 1.08
CA TYR A 48 9.70 15.37 1.10
C TYR A 48 9.09 15.49 2.50
N PHE A 49 9.83 15.07 3.55
CA PHE A 49 9.40 15.08 4.95
C PHE A 49 8.14 14.27 5.25
N ARG A 50 7.83 13.25 4.43
CA ARG A 50 6.75 12.30 4.71
C ARG A 50 7.25 11.19 5.61
N ILE A 51 6.41 10.80 6.55
CA ILE A 51 6.68 9.65 7.42
C ILE A 51 6.42 8.39 6.60
N VAL A 52 7.48 7.61 6.38
CA VAL A 52 7.41 6.26 5.83
C VAL A 52 7.48 5.32 7.03
N ALA A 53 6.47 4.50 7.23
CA ALA A 53 6.40 3.60 8.37
C ALA A 53 5.68 2.30 7.98
N ARG A 54 6.02 1.24 8.71
CA ARG A 54 5.27 -0.01 8.70
C ARG A 54 4.06 0.14 9.63
N VAL A 55 2.85 -0.03 9.10
CA VAL A 55 1.61 0.10 9.86
C VAL A 55 1.16 -1.27 10.35
N VAL A 56 1.07 -1.43 11.66
CA VAL A 56 0.63 -2.66 12.31
C VAL A 56 -0.70 -2.36 13.02
N ALA A 57 -1.76 -3.03 12.61
CA ALA A 57 -3.10 -2.96 13.21
C ALA A 57 -3.35 -4.23 14.04
N ASP A 58 -3.52 -4.11 15.35
CA ASP A 58 -3.75 -5.23 16.28
C ASP A 58 -2.75 -6.39 16.14
N GLY A 59 -1.48 -6.05 15.88
CA GLY A 59 -0.41 -7.03 15.67
C GLY A 59 -0.29 -7.55 14.23
N VAL A 60 -1.20 -7.20 13.33
CA VAL A 60 -1.17 -7.56 11.90
C VAL A 60 -0.55 -6.44 11.08
N ASP A 61 0.44 -6.76 10.25
CA ASP A 61 0.98 -5.81 9.28
C ASP A 61 0.00 -5.56 8.13
N VAL A 62 -0.49 -4.32 8.05
CA VAL A 62 -1.44 -3.89 7.01
C VAL A 62 -0.80 -4.00 5.62
N GLY A 63 0.49 -3.68 5.50
CA GLY A 63 1.21 -3.73 4.23
C GLY A 63 1.35 -5.16 3.71
N GLU A 64 1.75 -6.08 4.58
CA GLU A 64 1.83 -7.51 4.24
C GLU A 64 0.45 -8.09 3.90
N MET A 65 -0.60 -7.69 4.61
CA MET A 65 -1.97 -8.12 4.32
C MET A 65 -2.39 -7.69 2.90
N LEU A 66 -2.13 -6.44 2.51
CA LEU A 66 -2.43 -5.95 1.16
C LEU A 66 -1.63 -6.68 0.08
N ILE A 67 -0.38 -7.05 0.36
CA ILE A 67 0.44 -7.83 -0.58
C ILE A 67 -0.15 -9.24 -0.76
N ARG A 68 -0.53 -9.90 0.34
CA ARG A 68 -1.18 -11.22 0.31
C ARG A 68 -2.51 -11.19 -0.44
N GLU A 69 -3.26 -10.10 -0.33
CA GLU A 69 -4.52 -9.89 -1.05
C GLU A 69 -4.32 -9.42 -2.50
N GLY A 70 -3.09 -9.26 -2.98
CA GLY A 70 -2.79 -8.82 -4.35
C GLY A 70 -3.09 -7.34 -4.60
N LEU A 71 -3.39 -6.57 -3.56
CA LEU A 71 -3.72 -5.15 -3.61
C LEU A 71 -2.48 -4.24 -3.58
N ALA A 72 -1.33 -4.80 -3.20
CA ALA A 72 -0.04 -4.14 -3.20
C ALA A 72 1.09 -5.07 -3.67
N ALA A 73 2.21 -4.49 -4.09
CA ALA A 73 3.41 -5.24 -4.42
C ALA A 73 4.54 -4.97 -3.42
N PRO A 74 5.40 -5.97 -3.16
CA PRO A 74 6.64 -5.75 -2.42
C PRO A 74 7.53 -4.79 -3.20
N TYR A 75 8.15 -3.84 -2.49
CA TYR A 75 9.13 -2.93 -3.05
C TYR A 75 10.43 -2.98 -2.28
N ASP A 76 11.51 -3.21 -3.03
CA ASP A 76 12.87 -3.43 -2.58
C ASP A 76 13.76 -2.18 -2.72
N GLY A 77 13.18 -1.03 -3.11
CA GLY A 77 13.94 0.20 -3.36
C GLY A 77 14.46 0.35 -4.79
N GLY A 78 14.17 -0.59 -5.69
CA GLY A 78 14.55 -0.56 -7.10
C GLY A 78 13.65 0.30 -7.99
N ARG A 79 13.77 0.13 -9.32
CA ARG A 79 12.80 0.70 -10.26
C ARG A 79 11.46 -0.01 -10.11
N LYS A 80 10.38 0.75 -10.13
CA LYS A 80 9.01 0.24 -10.04
C LYS A 80 8.71 -0.65 -11.25
N THR A 81 8.84 -1.96 -11.11
CA THR A 81 8.46 -2.96 -12.10
C THR A 81 6.99 -3.31 -11.90
N GLY A 82 6.11 -2.59 -12.57
CA GLY A 82 4.69 -2.83 -12.47
C GLY A 82 3.99 -2.26 -13.67
N GLU A 83 3.96 -3.04 -14.75
CA GLU A 83 2.99 -2.88 -15.82
C GLU A 83 1.63 -3.36 -15.29
N TRP A 84 1.04 -2.58 -14.38
CA TRP A 84 -0.30 -2.83 -13.82
C TRP A 84 -1.41 -2.65 -14.86
N CYS A 85 -1.05 -2.05 -15.98
CA CYS A 85 -1.91 -1.84 -17.12
C CYS A 85 -1.31 -2.61 -18.29
N ARG A 86 -1.79 -3.82 -18.52
CA ARG A 86 -1.65 -4.45 -19.83
C ARG A 86 -2.63 -3.74 -20.74
N THR A 87 -2.12 -2.84 -21.57
CA THR A 87 -2.83 -2.45 -22.78
C THR A 87 -2.92 -3.73 -23.62
N GLU A 88 -4.12 -4.25 -23.84
CA GLU A 88 -4.40 -4.95 -25.10
C GLU A 88 -4.63 -3.91 -26.19
#